data_AF-W1X7S3-F1
#
_entry.id   AF-W1X7S3-F1
#
_cell.length_a   1.000
_cell.length_b   1.000
_cell.length_c   1.000
_cell.angle_alpha   90.00
_cell.angle_beta   90.00
_cell.angle_gamma   90.00
#
_symmetry.space_group_name_H-M   'P 1'
#
loop_
_entity.id
_entity.type
_entity.pdbx_description
1 polymer ?
#
loop_
_entity_poly.entity_id
_entity_poly.type
_entity_poly.pdbx_seq_one_letter_code
_entity_poly.pdbx_strand_id
1 'polypeptide(L)'
;KEDQRRLFEDNLFYTPSKKAKFVFEDVRENPLPTSEEFPLIFNTGRGTVGQWHTQTRTREVRFIEDVSIETAYIFMNTKLAEEKNIKENDMIRVNS
;
A
#
# COMPACT_ATOMS: atom_id res chain seq x y z
N LYS A 1 30.42 2.60 21.77
CA LYS A 1 30.28 2.23 20.35
C LYS A 1 28.86 2.57 19.96
N GLU A 2 28.65 3.50 19.04
CA GLU A 2 27.30 3.79 18.54
C GLU A 2 26.77 2.56 17.81
N ASP A 3 25.53 2.19 18.12
CA ASP A 3 24.94 0.88 17.78
C ASP A 3 24.51 0.77 16.30
N GLN A 4 24.77 1.80 15.48
CA GLN A 4 24.34 1.84 14.09
C GLN A 4 25.41 2.48 13.20
N ARG A 5 25.83 1.75 12.17
CA ARG A 5 26.69 2.26 11.11
C ARG A 5 25.88 3.18 10.21
N ARG A 6 26.23 4.46 10.15
CA ARG A 6 25.73 5.39 9.12
C ARG A 6 26.48 5.13 7.81
N LEU A 7 25.75 5.02 6.71
CA LEU A 7 26.34 4.86 5.38
C LEU A 7 26.66 6.23 4.77
N PHE A 8 27.73 6.29 3.97
CA PHE A 8 28.14 7.46 3.17
C PHE A 8 28.54 8.70 3.98
N GLU A 9 28.98 8.53 5.24
CA GLU A 9 29.48 9.65 6.07
C GLU A 9 30.72 10.34 5.46
N ASP A 10 31.44 9.62 4.61
CA ASP A 10 32.59 10.09 3.83
C ASP A 10 32.20 10.77 2.50
N ASN A 11 30.90 10.90 2.22
CA ASN A 11 30.36 11.38 0.95
C ASN A 11 30.75 10.52 -0.27
N LEU A 12 31.15 9.25 -0.07
CA LEU A 12 31.53 8.33 -1.14
C LEU A 12 30.37 7.40 -1.50
N PHE A 13 29.56 7.83 -2.45
CA PHE A 13 28.41 7.05 -2.93
C PHE A 13 28.85 5.86 -3.79
N TYR A 14 27.97 4.86 -3.92
CA TYR A 14 28.18 3.72 -4.81
C TYR A 14 27.91 4.08 -6.29
N THR A 15 28.68 5.05 -6.79
CA THR A 15 28.74 5.46 -8.19
C THR A 15 30.20 5.41 -8.67
N PRO A 16 30.47 5.28 -9.98
CA PRO A 16 31.85 5.28 -10.48
C PRO A 16 32.66 6.52 -10.08
N SER A 17 32.02 7.70 -9.98
CA SER A 17 32.65 8.96 -9.57
C SER A 17 32.66 9.20 -8.07
N LYS A 18 32.07 8.29 -7.28
CA LYS A 18 31.80 8.43 -5.83
C LYS A 18 30.94 9.62 -5.43
N LYS A 19 30.38 10.37 -6.37
CA LYS A 19 29.45 11.49 -6.12
C LYS A 19 28.01 11.03 -6.21
N ALA A 20 27.11 11.69 -5.47
CA ALA A 20 25.67 11.57 -5.68
C ALA A 20 25.32 12.02 -7.10
N LYS A 21 24.34 11.36 -7.72
CA LYS A 21 23.83 11.69 -9.05
C LYS A 21 22.41 12.20 -8.91
N PHE A 22 22.18 13.45 -9.30
CA PHE A 22 20.83 13.98 -9.46
C PHE A 22 20.24 13.39 -10.75
N VAL A 23 19.06 12.80 -10.64
CA VAL A 23 18.30 12.28 -11.77
C VAL A 23 17.02 13.11 -11.87
N PHE A 24 16.81 13.70 -13.04
CA PHE A 24 15.61 14.47 -13.35
C PHE A 24 14.81 13.68 -14.37
N GLU A 25 13.50 13.62 -14.18
CA GLU A 25 12.58 12.98 -15.11
C GLU A 25 11.41 13.92 -15.38
N ASP A 26 10.87 13.83 -16.59
CA ASP A 26 9.63 14.50 -16.95
C ASP A 26 8.45 13.87 -16.20
N VAL A 27 7.36 14.64 -16.05
CA VAL A 27 6.11 14.13 -15.49
C VAL A 27 5.60 12.99 -16.37
N ARG A 28 5.35 11.83 -15.75
CA ARG A 28 4.77 10.66 -16.42
C ARG A 28 3.27 10.58 -16.15
N GLU A 29 2.53 10.14 -17.15
CA GLU A 29 1.12 9.81 -16.98
C GLU A 29 0.95 8.59 -16.05
N ASN A 30 -0.22 8.49 -15.43
CA ASN A 30 -0.57 7.33 -14.63
C ASN A 30 -0.61 6.08 -15.55
N PRO A 31 0.20 5.03 -15.28
CA PRO A 31 0.21 3.82 -16.11
C PRO A 31 -1.08 3.00 -16.00
N LEU A 32 -1.93 3.29 -15.01
CA LEU A 32 -3.22 2.65 -14.78
C LEU A 32 -4.34 3.71 -14.77
N PRO A 33 -4.62 4.36 -15.92
CA PRO A 33 -5.72 5.32 -16.01
C PRO A 33 -7.07 4.60 -15.88
N THR A 34 -8.07 5.32 -15.38
CA THR A 34 -9.46 4.83 -15.37
C THR A 34 -10.05 4.83 -16.78
N SER A 35 -11.06 4.00 -17.01
CA SER A 35 -11.85 3.97 -18.25
C SER A 35 -13.34 4.16 -17.97
N GLU A 36 -14.16 4.23 -19.01
CA GLU A 36 -15.63 4.23 -18.84
C GLU A 36 -16.13 2.92 -18.20
N GLU A 37 -15.48 1.80 -18.51
CA GLU A 37 -15.81 0.48 -17.93
C GLU A 37 -15.30 0.36 -16.48
N PHE A 38 -14.12 0.91 -16.19
CA PHE A 38 -13.49 0.90 -14.86
C PHE A 38 -13.21 2.34 -14.37
N PRO A 39 -14.25 3.05 -13.90
CA PRO A 39 -14.13 4.48 -13.56
C PRO A 39 -13.51 4.73 -12.17
N LEU A 40 -13.10 3.67 -11.46
CA LEU A 40 -12.59 3.74 -10.09
C LEU A 40 -11.14 3.25 -10.04
N ILE A 41 -10.33 3.93 -9.24
CA ILE A 41 -8.98 3.48 -8.92
C ILE A 41 -9.06 2.51 -7.74
N PHE A 42 -8.60 1.28 -7.95
CA PHE A 42 -8.46 0.29 -6.88
C PHE A 42 -7.04 0.34 -6.31
N ASN A 43 -6.90 0.95 -5.12
CA ASN A 43 -5.63 0.99 -4.40
C ASN A 43 -5.58 -0.11 -3.32
N THR A 44 -4.42 -0.73 -3.15
CA THR A 44 -4.20 -1.78 -2.14
C THR A 44 -3.03 -1.42 -1.23
N GLY A 45 -3.00 -2.00 -0.03
CA GLY A 45 -1.98 -1.67 0.95
C GLY A 45 -1.95 -2.64 2.12
N ARG A 46 -1.25 -2.23 3.19
CA ARG A 46 -1.21 -2.99 4.44
C ARG A 46 -2.41 -2.62 5.31
N GLY A 47 -3.02 -3.63 5.93
CA GLY A 47 -4.01 -3.44 6.97
C GLY A 47 -3.36 -3.12 8.31
N THR A 48 -3.81 -3.81 9.37
CA THR A 48 -3.35 -3.54 10.74
C THR A 48 -1.91 -4.01 10.97
N VAL A 49 -1.26 -3.49 12.02
CA VAL A 49 0.15 -3.80 12.36
C VAL A 49 0.39 -5.30 12.54
N GLY A 50 -0.60 -6.07 12.97
CA GLY A 50 -0.52 -7.53 13.13
C GLY A 50 -0.68 -8.31 11.81
N GLN A 51 -1.21 -7.69 10.76
CA GLN A 51 -1.42 -8.35 9.47
C GLN A 51 -0.12 -8.38 8.66
N TRP A 52 0.58 -9.52 8.70
CA TRP A 52 1.83 -9.70 7.98
C TRP A 52 1.65 -10.50 6.69
N HIS A 53 1.73 -9.81 5.55
CA HIS A 53 1.62 -10.38 4.21
C HIS A 53 0.42 -11.34 4.10
N THR A 54 0.65 -12.64 3.91
CA THR A 54 -0.38 -13.67 3.73
C THR A 54 -0.99 -14.20 5.03
N GLN A 55 -0.57 -13.65 6.18
CA GLN A 55 -0.96 -14.08 7.53
C GLN A 55 -0.66 -15.55 7.86
N THR A 56 0.09 -16.29 7.04
CA THR A 56 0.39 -17.72 7.27
C THR A 56 1.05 -17.99 8.62
N ARG A 57 1.76 -17.00 9.19
CA ARG A 57 2.34 -17.09 10.53
C ARG A 57 1.58 -16.28 11.57
N THR A 58 1.16 -15.06 11.25
CA THR A 58 0.58 -14.16 12.25
C THR A 58 -0.87 -14.49 12.61
N ARG A 59 -1.59 -15.25 11.78
CA ARG A 59 -2.94 -15.73 12.12
C ARG A 59 -2.97 -16.65 13.35
N GLU A 60 -1.87 -17.31 13.67
CA GLU A 60 -1.79 -18.24 14.81
C GLU A 60 -1.61 -17.49 16.16
N VAL A 61 -1.45 -16.17 16.13
CA VAL A 61 -1.32 -15.32 17.33
C VAL A 61 -2.69 -14.75 17.67
N ARG A 62 -3.31 -15.25 18.75
CA ARG A 62 -4.67 -14.85 19.18
C ARG A 62 -4.93 -13.35 19.18
N PHE A 63 -4.02 -12.56 19.72
CA PHE A 63 -4.20 -11.10 19.76
C PHE A 63 -4.28 -10.47 18.35
N ILE A 64 -3.56 -11.04 17.37
CA ILE A 64 -3.60 -10.55 15.98
C ILE A 64 -4.91 -10.93 15.33
N GLU A 65 -5.42 -12.14 15.58
CA GLU A 65 -6.73 -12.59 15.13
C GLU A 65 -7.82 -11.60 15.57
N ASP A 66 -7.84 -11.22 16.86
CA ASP A 66 -8.81 -10.29 17.44
C ASP A 66 -8.78 -8.87 16.82
N VAL A 67 -7.64 -8.43 16.30
CA VAL A 67 -7.46 -7.08 15.72
C VAL A 67 -7.36 -7.06 14.20
N SER A 68 -7.41 -8.22 13.55
CA SER A 68 -7.36 -8.34 12.09
C SER A 68 -8.74 -8.69 11.56
N ILE A 69 -9.13 -8.07 10.45
CA ILE A 69 -10.40 -8.39 9.80
C ILE A 69 -10.24 -9.71 9.06
N GLU A 70 -11.12 -10.68 9.34
CA GLU A 70 -11.08 -12.01 8.73
C GLU A 70 -11.30 -11.98 7.22
N THR A 71 -12.12 -11.05 6.75
CA THR A 71 -12.44 -10.86 5.33
C THR A 71 -11.70 -9.67 4.75
N ALA A 72 -11.42 -9.76 3.45
CA ALA A 72 -10.94 -8.60 2.71
C ALA A 72 -12.00 -7.50 2.76
N TYR A 73 -11.56 -6.27 3.04
CA TYR A 73 -12.41 -5.10 3.14
C TYR A 73 -11.84 -3.98 2.27
N ILE A 74 -12.70 -3.03 1.90
CA ILE A 74 -12.33 -1.87 1.08
C ILE A 74 -12.88 -0.63 1.75
N PHE A 75 -12.02 0.39 1.90
CA PHE A 75 -12.49 1.72 2.23
C PHE A 75 -13.05 2.39 0.98
N MET A 76 -14.29 2.88 1.10
CA MET A 76 -15.00 3.54 0.02
C MET A 76 -15.33 4.98 0.44
N ASN A 77 -15.29 5.90 -0.52
CA ASN A 77 -15.80 7.26 -0.31
C ASN A 77 -17.30 7.20 0.05
N THR A 78 -17.73 7.97 1.04
CA THR A 78 -19.12 7.93 1.54
C THR A 78 -20.15 8.33 0.49
N LYS A 79 -19.86 9.34 -0.34
CA LYS A 79 -20.77 9.77 -1.43
C LYS A 79 -20.91 8.69 -2.50
N LEU A 80 -19.78 8.08 -2.88
CA LEU A 80 -19.80 6.96 -3.84
C LEU A 80 -20.59 5.76 -3.30
N ALA A 81 -20.45 5.47 -2.00
CA ALA A 81 -21.22 4.40 -1.35
C ALA A 81 -22.73 4.70 -1.38
N GLU A 82 -23.13 5.93 -1.08
CA GLU A 82 -24.52 6.40 -1.19
C GLU A 82 -25.05 6.29 -2.64
N GLU A 83 -24.29 6.79 -3.62
CA GLU A 83 -24.63 6.73 -5.05
C GLU A 83 -24.80 5.29 -5.56
N LYS A 84 -24.01 4.35 -5.02
CA LYS A 84 -24.07 2.92 -5.36
C LYS A 84 -25.01 2.12 -4.45
N ASN A 85 -25.66 2.76 -3.48
CA ASN A 85 -26.51 2.12 -2.47
C ASN A 85 -25.78 0.97 -1.74
N ILE A 86 -24.52 1.20 -1.39
CA ILE A 86 -23.67 0.28 -0.63
C ILE A 86 -23.62 0.77 0.82
N LYS A 87 -23.93 -0.13 1.76
CA LYS A 87 -23.86 0.13 3.20
C LYS A 87 -22.60 -0.45 3.80
N GLU A 88 -22.30 -0.02 5.02
CA GLU A 88 -21.21 -0.59 5.80
C GLU A 88 -21.41 -2.10 5.97
N ASN A 89 -20.34 -2.87 5.75
CA ASN A 89 -20.30 -4.33 5.78
C ASN A 89 -21.10 -5.07 4.68
N ASP A 90 -21.62 -4.37 3.67
CA ASP A 90 -22.18 -5.04 2.50
C ASP A 90 -21.09 -5.84 1.75
N MET A 91 -21.43 -7.07 1.37
CA MET A 91 -20.58 -7.89 0.52
C MET A 91 -20.70 -7.41 -0.92
N ILE A 92 -19.60 -6.92 -1.47
CA ILE A 92 -19.52 -6.43 -2.85
C ILE A 92 -18.57 -7.29 -3.69
N ARG A 93 -18.80 -7.29 -5.00
CA ARG A 93 -17.88 -7.88 -5.98
C ARG A 93 -17.03 -6.80 -6.61
N VAL A 94 -15.72 -7.01 -6.64
CA VAL A 94 -14.76 -6.14 -7.32
C VAL A 94 -14.21 -6.88 -8.52
N ASN A 95 -14.24 -6.23 -9.68
CA ASN A 95 -13.71 -6.74 -10.94
C ASN A 95 -12.74 -5.72 -11.54
N SER A 96 -11.77 -6.22 -12.30
CA SER A 96 -10.74 -5.46 -13.03
C SER A 96 -10.51 -6.07 -14.40
#